data_AF-A0A7Y3AFX1-F1
#
_entry.id   AF-A0A7Y3AFX1-F1
#
_cell.length_a   1.000
_cell.length_b   1.000
_cell.length_c   1.000
_cell.angle_alpha   90.00
_cell.angle_beta   90.00
_cell.angle_gamma   90.00
#
_symmetry.space_group_name_H-M   'P 1'
#
loop_
_entity.id
_entity.type
_entity.pdbx_description
1 polymer ?
#
loop_
_entity_poly.entity_id
_entity_poly.type
_entity_poly.pdbx_seq_one_letter_code
_entity_poly.pdbx_strand_id
1 'polypeptide(L)'
;MKRLNHYVQENDVCIKDRIFSLSYVAAWTMVKDAGNLVGINLRPHDLRRHAATFASRSGTPIEIISKVILRHADLSTTQRYLGKVNDSEAIRWIEKLYG
;
A
#
# COMPACT_ATOMS: atom_id res chain seq x y z
N MET A 1 5.94 -10.24 6.47
CA MET A 1 4.99 -10.87 7.41
C MET A 1 5.59 -11.30 8.75
N LYS A 2 6.87 -11.72 8.83
CA LYS A 2 7.45 -12.25 10.08
C LYS A 2 7.26 -11.38 11.34
N ARG A 3 7.49 -10.06 11.25
CA ARG A 3 7.35 -9.14 12.41
C ARG A 3 5.91 -8.99 12.93
N LEU A 4 4.91 -8.92 12.05
CA LEU A 4 3.52 -8.79 12.46
C LEU A 4 3.03 -10.07 13.14
N ASN A 5 3.41 -11.23 12.59
CA ASN A 5 3.07 -12.52 13.19
C ASN A 5 3.69 -12.66 14.58
N HIS A 6 4.94 -12.25 14.75
CA HIS A 6 5.60 -12.25 16.06
C HIS A 6 4.87 -11.35 17.05
N TYR A 7 4.53 -10.11 16.65
CA TYR A 7 3.77 -9.20 17.50
C TYR A 7 2.41 -9.80 17.93
N VAL A 8 1.67 -10.40 16.99
CA VAL A 8 0.37 -11.03 17.29
C VAL A 8 0.54 -12.18 18.28
N GLN A 9 1.60 -12.98 18.15
CA GLN A 9 1.92 -14.08 19.05
C GLN A 9 2.36 -13.58 20.43
N GLU A 10 3.25 -12.59 20.50
CA GLU A 10 3.77 -12.04 21.76
C GLU A 10 2.70 -11.30 22.58
N ASN A 11 1.69 -10.75 21.91
CA ASN A 11 0.61 -9.98 22.55
C ASN A 11 -0.69 -10.80 22.70
N ASP A 12 -0.65 -12.11 22.43
CA ASP A 12 -1.79 -13.04 22.52
C ASP A 12 -3.08 -12.50 21.87
N VAL A 13 -2.94 -11.84 20.71
CA VAL A 13 -4.07 -11.19 20.04
C VAL A 13 -5.02 -12.26 19.49
N CYS A 14 -6.25 -12.27 19.99
CA CYS A 14 -7.28 -13.20 19.50
C CYS A 14 -7.87 -12.74 18.15
N ILE A 15 -8.45 -13.66 17.41
CA ILE A 15 -9.11 -13.41 16.10
C ILE A 15 -10.15 -12.30 16.14
N LYS A 16 -10.83 -12.13 17.29
CA LYS A 16 -11.89 -11.11 17.46
C LYS A 16 -11.34 -9.74 17.87
N ASP A 17 -10.07 -9.66 18.25
CA ASP A 17 -9.47 -8.44 18.76
C ASP A 17 -8.88 -7.61 17.64
N ARG A 18 -8.81 -6.29 17.86
CA ARG A 18 -8.03 -5.42 16.98
C ARG A 18 -6.55 -5.72 17.19
N ILE A 19 -5.84 -6.04 16.11
CA ILE A 19 -4.39 -6.27 16.14
C ILE A 19 -3.65 -5.08 16.79
N PHE A 20 -4.05 -3.87 16.43
CA PHE A 20 -3.58 -2.66 17.07
C PHE A 20 -4.75 -1.88 17.65
N SER A 21 -4.78 -1.73 18.96
CA SER A 21 -5.74 -0.87 19.67
C SER A 21 -5.33 0.60 19.58
N LEU A 22 -5.23 1.12 18.36
CA LEU A 22 -4.81 2.50 18.08
C LEU A 22 -5.99 3.35 17.58
N SER A 23 -6.02 4.61 18.01
CA SER A 23 -6.86 5.62 17.38
C SER A 23 -6.22 6.13 16.09
N TYR A 24 -7.02 6.78 15.24
CA TYR A 24 -6.50 7.43 14.03
C TYR A 24 -5.39 8.45 14.35
N VAL A 25 -5.58 9.27 15.38
CA VAL A 25 -4.61 10.28 15.80
C VAL A 25 -3.32 9.62 16.29
N ALA A 26 -3.42 8.55 17.08
CA ALA A 26 -2.24 7.81 17.55
C ALA A 26 -1.43 7.25 16.38
N ALA A 27 -2.07 6.59 15.41
CA ALA A 27 -1.41 6.08 14.22
C ALA A 27 -0.78 7.19 13.37
N TRP A 28 -1.45 8.35 13.25
CA TRP A 28 -0.91 9.49 12.53
C TRP A 28 0.34 10.07 13.20
N THR A 29 0.31 10.24 14.53
CA THR A 29 1.45 10.74 15.31
C THR A 29 2.64 9.79 15.23
N MET A 30 2.41 8.48 15.34
CA MET A 30 3.48 7.48 15.19
C MET A 30 4.22 7.61 13.84
N VAL A 31 3.49 7.85 12.75
CA VAL A 31 4.10 8.04 11.42
C VAL A 31 4.89 9.34 11.35
N LYS A 32 4.40 10.41 11.98
CA LYS A 32 5.09 11.69 12.06
C LYS A 32 6.39 11.60 12.85
N ASP A 33 6.34 10.96 14.02
CA ASP A 33 7.50 10.77 14.88
C ASP A 33 8.57 9.92 14.18
N ALA A 34 8.17 8.84 13.50
CA ALA A 34 9.07 8.03 12.68
C ALA A 34 9.74 8.85 11.56
N GLY A 35 9.00 9.78 10.93
CA GLY A 35 9.57 10.71 9.96
C GLY A 35 10.59 11.66 10.59
N ASN A 36 10.24 12.26 11.72
CA ASN A 36 11.10 13.19 12.45
C ASN A 36 12.41 12.52 12.90
N LEU A 37 12.36 11.26 13.35
CA LEU A 37 13.54 10.48 13.74
C LEU A 37 14.58 10.33 12.62
N VAL A 38 14.14 10.35 11.35
CA VAL A 38 15.03 10.28 10.18
C VAL A 38 15.12 11.60 9.41
N GLY A 39 14.63 12.70 9.99
CA GLY A 39 14.73 14.05 9.42
C GLY A 39 13.82 14.33 8.23
N ILE A 40 12.71 13.58 8.07
CA ILE A 40 11.76 13.77 6.97
C ILE A 40 10.36 14.12 7.48
N ASN A 41 9.65 15.00 6.76
CA ASN A 41 8.24 15.28 7.04
C ASN A 41 7.35 14.17 6.43
N LEU A 42 7.18 13.07 7.17
CA LEU A 42 6.40 11.91 6.73
C LEU A 42 4.91 12.05 7.11
N ARG A 43 4.00 11.66 6.21
CA ARG A 43 2.56 11.49 6.51
C ARG A 43 2.09 10.10 6.09
N PRO A 44 1.02 9.55 6.73
CA PRO A 44 0.46 8.26 6.33
C PRO A 44 0.11 8.15 4.84
N HIS A 45 -0.38 9.24 4.25
CA HIS A 45 -0.71 9.28 2.81
C HIS A 45 0.53 9.13 1.92
N ASP A 46 1.69 9.61 2.35
CA ASP A 46 2.93 9.51 1.57
C ASP A 46 3.40 8.04 1.50
N LEU A 47 3.23 7.27 2.58
CA LEU A 47 3.47 5.82 2.59
C LEU A 47 2.54 5.07 1.63
N ARG A 48 1.25 5.41 1.63
CA ARG A 48 0.28 4.85 0.68
C ARG A 48 0.64 5.15 -0.77
N ARG A 49 1.04 6.39 -1.07
CA ARG A 49 1.49 6.80 -2.41
C ARG A 49 2.77 6.06 -2.84
N HIS A 50 3.71 5.88 -1.91
CA HIS A 50 4.93 5.12 -2.14
C HIS A 50 4.61 3.67 -2.50
N ALA A 51 3.74 2.99 -1.73
CA ALA A 51 3.35 1.61 -1.99
C ALA A 51 2.73 1.43 -3.39
N ALA A 52 1.81 2.33 -3.79
CA ALA A 52 1.19 2.29 -5.12
C ALA A 52 2.20 2.55 -6.25
N THR A 53 3.08 3.55 -6.08
CA THR A 53 4.14 3.85 -7.04
C THR A 53 5.11 2.67 -7.19
N PHE A 54 5.51 2.06 -6.07
CA PHE A 54 6.41 0.91 -6.07
C PHE A 54 5.78 -0.29 -6.79
N ALA A 55 4.52 -0.60 -6.49
CA ALA A 55 3.79 -1.67 -7.17
C ALA A 55 3.68 -1.42 -8.68
N SER A 56 3.34 -0.19 -9.08
CA SER A 56 3.30 0.20 -10.50
C SER A 56 4.66 0.03 -11.19
N ARG A 57 5.75 0.53 -10.59
CA ARG A 57 7.11 0.41 -11.14
C ARG A 57 7.62 -1.03 -11.18
N SER A 58 7.11 -1.88 -10.30
CA SER A 58 7.37 -3.32 -10.33
C SER A 58 6.55 -4.04 -11.41
N GLY A 59 5.73 -3.27 -12.15
CA GLY A 59 4.75 -3.80 -13.06
C GLY A 59 3.71 -4.58 -12.27
N THR A 60 2.83 -3.92 -11.55
CA THR A 60 1.63 -4.54 -10.99
C THR A 60 0.45 -3.98 -11.78
N PRO A 61 -0.50 -4.82 -12.26
CA PRO A 61 -1.66 -4.31 -12.98
C PRO A 61 -2.41 -3.24 -12.19
N ILE A 62 -2.89 -2.22 -12.88
CA ILE A 62 -3.54 -1.07 -12.26
C ILE A 62 -4.77 -1.47 -11.44
N GLU A 63 -5.49 -2.50 -11.86
CA GLU A 63 -6.65 -3.06 -11.19
C GLU A 63 -6.27 -3.58 -9.80
N ILE A 64 -5.13 -4.28 -9.71
CA ILE A 64 -4.60 -4.82 -8.45
C ILE A 64 -4.17 -3.69 -7.53
N ILE A 65 -3.44 -2.69 -8.07
CA ILE A 65 -3.06 -1.50 -7.29
C ILE A 65 -4.31 -0.78 -6.78
N SER A 66 -5.31 -0.61 -7.65
CA SER A 66 -6.55 0.11 -7.35
C SER A 66 -7.38 -0.60 -6.28
N LYS A 67 -7.56 -1.92 -6.37
CA LYS A 67 -8.49 -2.68 -5.51
C LYS A 67 -7.83 -3.21 -4.24
N VAL A 68 -6.57 -3.59 -4.29
CA VAL A 68 -5.87 -4.22 -3.14
C VAL A 68 -5.12 -3.19 -2.32
N ILE A 69 -4.31 -2.34 -2.97
CA ILE A 69 -3.44 -1.37 -2.28
C ILE A 69 -4.21 -0.10 -1.94
N LEU A 70 -4.88 0.48 -2.94
CA LEU A 70 -5.58 1.75 -2.79
C LEU A 70 -7.03 1.57 -2.32
N ARG A 71 -7.68 0.44 -2.59
CA ARG A 71 -9.10 0.21 -2.29
C ARG A 71 -10.01 1.32 -2.85
N HIS A 72 -9.73 1.81 -4.05
CA HIS A 72 -10.60 2.78 -4.70
C HIS A 72 -11.87 2.10 -5.24
N ALA A 73 -13.01 2.76 -5.04
CA ALA A 73 -14.29 2.29 -5.57
C ALA A 73 -14.29 2.29 -7.11
N ASP A 74 -13.70 3.31 -7.72
CA ASP A 74 -13.57 3.46 -9.17
C ASP A 74 -12.10 3.37 -9.62
N LEU A 75 -11.86 2.65 -10.71
CA LEU A 75 -10.55 2.52 -11.34
C LEU A 75 -10.05 3.87 -11.90
N SER A 76 -10.97 4.74 -12.33
CA SER A 76 -10.64 6.08 -12.85
C SER A 76 -9.84 6.92 -11.84
N THR A 77 -10.12 6.74 -10.54
CA THR A 77 -9.43 7.44 -9.46
C THR A 77 -7.95 7.04 -9.41
N THR A 78 -7.61 5.79 -9.76
CA THR A 78 -6.23 5.29 -9.81
C THR A 78 -5.55 5.62 -11.14
N GLN A 79 -6.30 5.60 -12.26
CA GLN A 79 -5.80 5.94 -13.60
C GLN A 79 -5.19 7.34 -13.65
N ARG A 80 -5.73 8.31 -12.90
CA ARG A 80 -5.17 9.66 -12.82
C ARG A 80 -3.72 9.72 -12.29
N TYR A 81 -3.27 8.71 -11.56
CA TYR A 81 -1.95 8.68 -10.91
C TYR A 81 -0.90 7.88 -11.68
N LEU A 82 -1.32 7.10 -12.67
CA LEU A 82 -0.45 6.30 -13.50
C LEU A 82 -0.47 6.93 -14.89
N GLY A 83 0.67 7.50 -15.30
CA GLY A 83 0.83 7.97 -16.67
C GLY A 83 0.44 6.85 -17.66
N LYS A 84 0.00 7.23 -18.86
CA LYS A 84 -0.45 6.29 -19.90
C LYS A 84 0.58 5.14 -20.02
N VAL A 85 0.14 3.92 -19.73
CA VAL A 85 0.93 2.70 -20.00
C VAL A 85 1.13 2.64 -21.51
N ASN A 86 2.34 2.38 -21.97
CA ASN A 86 2.59 2.27 -23.40
C ASN A 86 2.12 0.91 -23.93
N ASP A 87 1.85 0.82 -25.23
CA ASP A 87 1.28 -0.37 -25.85
C ASP A 87 2.17 -1.61 -25.65
N SER A 88 3.49 -1.43 -25.58
CA SER A 88 4.44 -2.53 -25.37
C SER A 88 4.38 -3.12 -23.96
N GLU A 89 4.20 -2.30 -22.92
CA GLU A 89 3.94 -2.79 -21.58
C GLU A 89 2.60 -3.53 -21.52
N ALA A 90 1.56 -2.98 -22.14
CA ALA A 90 0.23 -3.61 -22.19
C ALA A 90 0.27 -5.00 -22.84
N ILE A 91 0.97 -5.15 -23.97
CA ILE A 91 1.15 -6.44 -24.66
C ILE A 91 1.89 -7.43 -23.77
N ARG A 92 2.99 -7.02 -23.14
CA ARG A 92 3.76 -7.88 -22.21
C ARG A 92 2.92 -8.36 -21.02
N TRP A 93 1.96 -7.56 -20.59
CA TRP A 93 1.01 -7.93 -19.54
C TRP A 93 0.01 -9.00 -19.99
N ILE A 94 -0.52 -8.87 -21.21
CA ILE A 94 -1.46 -9.83 -21.79
C ILE A 94 -0.75 -11.20 -21.95
N GLU A 95 0.45 -11.21 -22.50
CA GLU A 95 1.23 -12.44 -22.68
C GLU A 95 1.53 -13.16 -21.36
N LYS A 96 1.81 -12.40 -20.29
CA LYS A 96 2.12 -12.96 -18.97
C LYS A 96 0.90 -13.48 -18.20
N LEU A 97 -0.30 -13.01 -18.53
CA LEU A 97 -1.55 -13.42 -17.87
C LEU A 97 -2.24 -14.58 -18.59
N TYR A 98 -1.99 -14.74 -19.89
CA TYR A 98 -2.67 -15.73 -20.74
C TYR A 98 -1.72 -16.77 -21.36
N GLY A 99 -0.41 -16.66 -21.15
CA GLY A 99 0.60 -17.68 -21.47
C GLY A 99 1.10 -18.39 -20.22
#